data_AF-A0A1J4X2Z7-F1
#
_entry.id   AF-A0A1J4X2Z7-F1
#
_cell.length_a   1.000
_cell.length_b   1.000
_cell.length_c   1.000
_cell.angle_alpha   90.00
_cell.angle_beta   90.00
_cell.angle_gamma   90.00
#
_symmetry.space_group_name_H-M   'P 1'
#
loop_
_entity.id
_entity.type
_entity.pdbx_description
1 polymer ?
#
loop_
_entity_poly.entity_id
_entity_poly.type
_entity_poly.pdbx_seq_one_letter_code
_entity_poly.pdbx_strand_id
1 'polypeptide(L)' 'MDVLTPEQEATLAELQGKGAFRLAVQNAYNHIIITNTDGVILYANQATQRITGYSQQEMIGKTPRL' A
#
# COMPACT_ATOMS: atom_id res chain seq x y z
N MET A 1 -25.02 -0.10 26.58
CA MET A 1 -24.52 -0.43 25.24
C MET A 1 -24.19 0.90 24.62
N ASP A 2 -22.92 1.32 24.69
CA ASP A 2 -22.52 2.66 24.24
C ASP A 2 -22.72 2.75 22.73
N VAL A 3 -23.65 3.60 22.32
CA VAL A 3 -23.89 3.91 20.92
C VAL A 3 -22.77 4.85 20.49
N LEU A 4 -22.03 4.45 19.44
CA LEU A 4 -20.96 5.25 18.88
C LEU A 4 -21.54 6.57 18.35
N THR A 5 -20.83 7.67 18.57
CA THR A 5 -21.20 8.95 17.97
C THR A 5 -20.94 8.92 16.46
N PRO A 6 -21.63 9.75 15.66
CA PRO A 6 -21.38 9.83 14.21
C PRO A 6 -19.90 10.08 13.85
N GLU A 7 -19.15 10.80 14.70
CA GLU A 7 -17.72 11.04 14.53
C GLU A 7 -16.88 9.76 14.72
N GLN A 8 -17.26 8.92 15.68
CA GLN A 8 -16.61 7.63 15.94
C GLN A 8 -16.90 6.61 14.81
N GLU A 9 -18.12 6.59 14.27
CA GLU A 9 -18.49 5.76 13.11
C GLU A 9 -17.72 6.17 11.85
N ALA A 10 -17.62 7.47 11.56
CA ALA A 10 -16.85 7.98 10.42
C ALA A 10 -15.36 7.62 10.53
N THR A 11 -14.77 7.79 11.72
CA THR A 11 -13.38 7.41 11.99
C THR A 11 -13.15 5.92 11.79
N LEU A 12 -14.08 5.07 12.26
CA LEU A 12 -13.98 3.62 12.11
C LEU A 12 -14.10 3.18 10.64
N ALA A 13 -15.03 3.76 9.89
CA ALA A 13 -15.20 3.51 8.47
C ALA A 13 -13.94 3.92 7.68
N GLU A 14 -13.33 5.05 8.02
CA GLU A 14 -12.08 5.50 7.39
C GLU A 14 -10.91 4.55 7.69
N LEU A 15 -10.78 4.10 8.95
CA LEU A 15 -9.78 3.12 9.35
C LEU A 15 -9.98 1.77 8.66
N GLN A 16 -11.22 1.31 8.54
CA GLN A 16 -11.58 0.10 7.80
C GLN A 16 -11.24 0.22 6.32
N GLY A 17 -11.55 1.36 5.69
CA GLY A 17 -11.20 1.64 4.30
C GLY A 17 -9.69 1.61 4.06
N LYS A 18 -8.90 2.26 4.94
CA LYS A 18 -7.43 2.20 4.92
C LYS A 18 -6.91 0.76 5.09
N GLY A 19 -7.52 -0.01 5.98
CA GLY A 19 -7.18 -1.41 6.23
C GLY A 19 -7.45 -2.31 5.02
N ALA A 20 -8.65 -2.21 4.44
CA ALA A 20 -9.06 -2.96 3.26
C ALA A 20 -8.16 -2.65 2.05
N PHE A 21 -7.87 -1.36 1.82
CA PHE A 21 -6.93 -0.94 0.77
C PHE A 21 -5.54 -1.56 0.97
N ARG A 22 -4.99 -1.48 2.20
CA ARG A 22 -3.68 -2.05 2.52
C ARG A 22 -3.63 -3.55 2.24
N LEU A 23 -4.65 -4.29 2.66
CA LEU A 23 -4.75 -5.73 2.43
C LEU A 23 -4.84 -6.06 0.94
N ALA A 24 -5.65 -5.32 0.18
CA ALA A 24 -5.79 -5.53 -1.26
C ALA A 24 -4.47 -5.31 -2.00
N VAL A 25 -3.77 -4.21 -1.71
CA VAL A 25 -2.49 -3.88 -2.37
C VAL A 25 -1.39 -4.87 -1.98
N GLN A 26 -1.31 -5.27 -0.71
CA GLN A 26 -0.30 -6.22 -0.23
C GLN A 26 -0.48 -7.63 -0.82
N ASN A 27 -1.72 -8.09 -0.97
CA ASN A 27 -2.04 -9.44 -1.42
C ASN A 27 -2.35 -9.55 -2.92
N ALA A 28 -2.34 -8.43 -3.64
CA ALA A 28 -2.51 -8.45 -5.10
C ALA A 28 -1.45 -9.36 -5.75
N TYR A 29 -1.89 -10.16 -6.72
CA TYR A 29 -0.99 -11.03 -7.48
C TYR A 29 -0.09 -10.23 -8.43
N ASN A 30 -0.59 -9.09 -8.91
CA ASN A 30 0.16 -8.20 -9.78
C ASN A 30 1.20 -7.40 -9.00
N HIS A 31 2.30 -7.08 -9.68
CA HIS A 31 3.28 -6.10 -9.24
C HIS A 31 2.57 -4.76 -8.99
N ILE A 32 2.76 -4.20 -7.79
CA ILE A 32 2.33 -2.84 -7.45
C ILE A 32 3.51 -2.10 -6.80
N ILE A 33 3.82 -0.94 -7.35
CA ILE A 33 4.69 0.06 -6.74
C ILE A 33 3.94 1.38 -6.59
N ILE A 34 4.27 2.13 -5.55
CA ILE A 34 3.83 3.52 -5.37
C ILE A 34 5.07 4.39 -5.36
N THR A 35 5.09 5.43 -6.19
CA THR A 35 6.19 6.38 -6.28
C THR A 35 5.77 7.76 -5.77
N ASN A 36 6.74 8.62 -5.48
CA ASN A 36 6.50 10.06 -5.43
C ASN A 36 6.33 10.63 -6.85
N THR A 37 6.18 11.95 -6.96
CA THR A 37 6.03 12.67 -8.24
C THR A 37 7.27 12.62 -9.13
N ASP A 38 8.45 12.37 -8.55
CA ASP A 38 9.72 12.23 -9.29
C ASP A 38 9.98 10.78 -9.73
N GLY A 39 9.01 9.88 -9.51
CA GLY A 39 9.15 8.45 -9.83
C GLY A 39 9.96 7.65 -8.82
N VAL A 40 10.34 8.22 -7.68
CA VAL A 40 11.07 7.51 -6.62
C VAL A 40 10.12 6.57 -5.90
N ILE A 41 10.44 5.29 -5.87
CA ILE A 41 9.64 4.23 -5.25
C ILE A 41 9.59 4.43 -3.73
N LEU A 42 8.38 4.58 -3.20
CA LEU A 42 8.06 4.70 -1.77
C LEU A 42 7.51 3.40 -1.20
N TYR A 43 6.90 2.57 -2.04
CA TYR A 43 6.34 1.28 -1.66
C TYR A 43 6.41 0.29 -2.81
N ALA A 44 6.62 -0.98 -2.47
CA ALA A 44 6.52 -2.11 -3.37
C ALA A 44 5.84 -3.27 -2.63
N ASN A 45 4.81 -3.88 -3.23
CA ASN A 45 4.15 -5.04 -2.63
C ASN A 45 5.00 -6.31 -2.75
N GLN A 46 4.56 -7.39 -2.10
CA GLN A 46 5.30 -8.66 -2.16
C GLN A 46 5.33 -9.26 -3.58
N ALA A 47 4.29 -9.04 -4.38
CA ALA A 47 4.26 -9.52 -5.75
C ALA A 47 5.35 -8.87 -6.60
N THR A 48 5.62 -7.58 -6.40
CA THR A 48 6.75 -6.88 -7.06
C THR A 48 8.06 -7.61 -6.79
N GLN A 49 8.36 -7.92 -5.53
CA GLN A 49 9.58 -8.64 -5.16
C GLN A 49 9.65 -10.02 -5.81
N ARG A 50 8.54 -10.78 -5.83
CA ARG A 50 8.48 -12.10 -6.46
C ARG A 50 8.65 -12.07 -7.97
N ILE A 51 8.07 -11.06 -8.64
CA ILE A 51 8.06 -10.95 -10.10
C ILE A 51 9.40 -10.41 -10.61
N THR A 52 9.96 -9.38 -9.96
CA THR A 52 11.20 -8.73 -10.42
C THR A 52 12.46 -9.40 -9.87
N GLY A 53 12.36 -10.07 -8.72
CA GLY A 53 13.50 -10.65 -7.99
C GLY A 53 14.24 -9.66 -7.09
N TYR A 54 13.88 -8.37 -7.10
CA TYR A 54 14.49 -7.38 -6.22
C TYR A 54 13.81 -7.36 -4.85
N SER A 55 14.60 -7.23 -3.79
CA SER A 55 14.05 -7.00 -2.45
C SER A 55 13.47 -5.59 -2.33
N GLN A 56 12.60 -5.40 -1.35
CA GLN A 56 12.07 -4.07 -1.04
C GLN A 56 13.21 -3.06 -0.75
N GLN A 57 14.25 -3.46 -0.01
CA GLN A 57 15.37 -2.58 0.33
C GLN A 57 16.16 -2.10 -0.89
N GLU A 58 16.26 -2.93 -1.93
CA GLU A 58 16.92 -2.54 -3.19
C GLU A 58 16.07 -1.59 -4.03
N MET A 59 14.75 -1.68 -3.92
CA MET A 59 13.80 -0.89 -4.71
C MET A 59 13.48 0.48 -4.09
N ILE A 60 13.29 0.56 -2.77
CA ILE A 60 12.91 1.82 -2.12
C ILE A 60 13.98 2.89 -2.38
N GLY A 61 13.53 4.09 -2.77
CA GLY A 61 14.43 5.19 -3.09
C GLY A 61 15.02 5.15 -4.51
N LYS A 62 14.67 4.15 -5.34
CA LYS A 62 15.05 4.08 -6.75
C LYS A 62 13.90 4.49 -7.66
N THR A 63 14.21 4.78 -8.91
CA THR A 63 13.21 5.00 -9.96
C THR A 63 13.05 3.73 -10.80
N PRO A 64 11.83 3.37 -11.24
CA PRO A 64 11.64 2.29 -12.20
C PRO A 64 12.36 2.66 -13.50
N ARG A 65 13.29 1.81 -13.93
CA ARG A 65 13.91 1.96 -15.25
C ARG A 65 12.98 1.28 -16.26
N LEU A 66 12.54 2.01 -17.27
CA LEU A 66 11.84 1.45 -18.44
C LEU A 66 12.79 0.58 -19.26
#